data_AF-A0A2M6W4N4-F1
#
_entry.id   AF-A0A2M6W4N4-F1
#
_cell.length_a   1.000
_cell.length_b   1.000
_cell.length_c   1.000
_cell.angle_alpha   90.00
_cell.angle_beta   90.00
_cell.angle_gamma   90.00
#
_symmetry.space_group_name_H-M   'P 1'
#
loop_
_entity.id
_entity.type
_entity.pdbx_description
1 polymer ?
#
loop_
_entity_poly.entity_id
_entity_poly.type
_entity_poly.pdbx_seq_one_letter_code
_entity_poly.pdbx_strand_id
1 'polypeptide(L)'
;MDTILAYTKQKVKALFDMYPDEVHGFDHAQRVADMALQIATEEGGDTVMASLAGWLHDIGRAIEERPKDFPQYDSSKTHHELSYDMLRDWFREDAGFSQLSEDQKR
;
A
#
# COMPACT_ATOMS: atom_id res chain seq x y z
N MET A 1 -18.36 -4.86 1.05
CA MET A 1 -16.94 -4.59 1.33
C MET A 1 -16.25 -4.70 -0.02
N ASP A 2 -15.64 -3.62 -0.52
CA ASP A 2 -15.04 -3.63 -1.85
C ASP A 2 -13.96 -4.70 -1.95
N THR A 3 -14.08 -5.54 -2.97
CA THR A 3 -13.25 -6.73 -3.18
C THR A 3 -11.76 -6.36 -3.31
N ILE A 4 -11.46 -5.18 -3.85
CA ILE A 4 -10.10 -4.65 -3.95
C ILE A 4 -9.52 -4.23 -2.58
N LEU A 5 -10.33 -3.61 -1.71
CA LEU A 5 -9.86 -3.22 -0.37
C LEU A 5 -9.56 -4.46 0.49
N ALA A 6 -10.40 -5.48 0.42
CA ALA A 6 -10.13 -6.74 1.12
C ALA A 6 -8.83 -7.40 0.65
N TYR A 7 -8.60 -7.41 -0.68
CA TYR A 7 -7.37 -7.93 -1.26
C TYR A 7 -6.14 -7.14 -0.82
N THR A 8 -6.18 -5.80 -0.93
CA THR A 8 -5.10 -4.92 -0.51
C THR A 8 -4.75 -5.13 0.96
N LYS A 9 -5.74 -5.21 1.85
CA LYS A 9 -5.53 -5.50 3.28
C LYS A 9 -4.77 -6.81 3.48
N GLN A 10 -5.19 -7.88 2.81
CA GLN A 10 -4.54 -9.17 2.93
C GLN A 10 -3.09 -9.13 2.43
N LYS A 11 -2.84 -8.44 1.31
CA LYS A 11 -1.51 -8.31 0.72
C LYS A 11 -0.56 -7.49 1.61
N VAL A 12 -1.03 -6.36 2.14
CA VAL A 12 -0.28 -5.53 3.10
C VAL A 12 -0.02 -6.29 4.39
N LYS A 13 -1.00 -7.06 4.88
CA LYS A 13 -0.79 -7.93 6.04
C LYS A 13 0.30 -8.96 5.79
N ALA A 14 0.27 -9.64 4.65
CA ALA A 14 1.28 -10.63 4.30
C ALA A 14 2.69 -10.02 4.19
N LEU A 15 2.80 -8.80 3.65
CA LEU A 15 4.07 -8.07 3.60
C LEU A 15 4.61 -7.82 5.01
N PHE A 16 3.83 -7.21 5.89
CA PHE A 16 4.29 -6.86 7.24
C PHE A 16 4.34 -8.04 8.21
N ASP A 17 3.67 -9.16 7.94
CA ASP A 17 3.91 -10.42 8.66
C ASP A 17 5.30 -10.98 8.33
N MET A 18 5.77 -10.81 7.08
CA MET A 18 7.08 -11.28 6.62
C MET A 18 8.21 -10.31 6.97
N TYR A 19 7.91 -9.01 6.96
CA TYR A 19 8.84 -7.92 7.27
C TYR A 19 8.22 -7.04 8.36
N PRO A 20 8.24 -7.48 9.63
CA PRO A 20 7.60 -6.74 10.71
C PRO A 20 8.26 -5.39 10.97
N ASP A 21 7.44 -4.36 11.08
CA ASP A 21 7.80 -3.01 11.51
C ASP A 21 6.90 -2.62 12.70
N GLU A 22 7.52 -2.28 13.84
CA GLU A 22 6.81 -1.98 15.10
C GLU A 22 6.06 -0.64 15.08
N VAL A 23 6.45 0.29 14.20
CA VAL A 23 5.94 1.67 14.17
C VAL A 23 5.10 1.93 12.93
N HIS A 24 5.54 1.44 11.76
CA HIS A 24 4.93 1.66 10.44
C HIS A 24 4.35 0.38 9.81
N GLY A 25 4.20 -0.71 10.58
CA GLY A 25 3.61 -1.97 10.11
C GLY A 25 2.09 -1.94 9.87
N PHE A 26 1.49 -3.12 9.76
CA PHE A 26 0.08 -3.30 9.39
C PHE A 26 -0.91 -2.45 10.20
N ASP A 27 -0.73 -2.38 11.52
CA ASP A 27 -1.63 -1.62 12.40
C ASP A 27 -1.54 -0.11 12.16
N HIS A 28 -0.37 0.40 11.76
CA HIS A 28 -0.21 1.79 11.35
C HIS A 28 -0.97 2.05 10.05
N ALA A 29 -0.75 1.22 9.02
CA ALA A 29 -1.45 1.32 7.75
C ALA A 29 -2.99 1.26 7.93
N GLN A 30 -3.50 0.41 8.82
CA GLN A 30 -4.92 0.33 9.16
C GLN A 30 -5.45 1.65 9.71
N ARG A 31 -4.76 2.27 10.69
CA ARG A 31 -5.19 3.56 11.27
C ARG A 31 -5.19 4.68 10.23
N VAL A 32 -4.17 4.72 9.36
CA VAL A 32 -4.09 5.72 8.29
C VAL A 32 -5.20 5.52 7.26
N ALA A 33 -5.48 4.27 6.86
CA ALA A 33 -6.56 3.97 5.93
C ALA A 33 -7.95 4.31 6.50
N ASP A 34 -8.20 4.03 7.78
CA ASP A 34 -9.46 4.38 8.44
C ASP A 34 -9.65 5.90 8.53
N MET A 35 -8.56 6.63 8.86
CA MET A 35 -8.59 8.09 8.87
C MET A 35 -8.83 8.66 7.46
N ALA A 36 -8.16 8.12 6.44
CA ALA A 36 -8.34 8.55 5.06
C ALA A 36 -9.77 8.28 4.55
N LEU A 37 -10.35 7.14 4.91
CA LEU A 37 -11.75 6.83 4.64
C LEU A 37 -12.69 7.86 5.29
N GLN A 38 -12.46 8.17 6.57
CA GLN A 38 -13.28 9.14 7.29
C GLN A 38 -13.21 10.52 6.61
N ILE A 39 -12.01 11.02 6.34
CA ILE A 39 -11.81 12.31 5.68
C ILE A 39 -12.48 12.33 4.31
N ALA A 40 -12.27 11.30 3.47
CA ALA A 40 -12.90 11.24 2.16
C ALA A 40 -14.43 11.19 2.24
N THR A 41 -14.98 10.55 3.27
CA THR A 41 -16.43 10.52 3.50
C THR A 41 -16.96 11.91 3.85
N GLU A 42 -16.26 12.64 4.74
CA GLU A 42 -16.65 13.97 5.20
C GLU A 42 -16.49 15.04 4.10
N GLU A 43 -15.42 14.94 3.29
CA GLU A 43 -15.07 15.89 2.24
C GLU A 43 -15.70 15.55 0.87
N GLY A 44 -16.46 14.44 0.77
CA GLY A 44 -17.08 13.99 -0.49
C GLY A 44 -16.09 13.50 -1.55
N GLY A 45 -14.93 12.99 -1.12
CA GLY A 45 -13.91 12.39 -1.98
C GLY A 45 -14.15 10.92 -2.31
N ASP A 46 -13.26 10.34 -3.13
CA ASP A 46 -13.29 8.90 -3.44
C ASP A 46 -12.79 8.09 -2.23
N THR A 47 -13.72 7.47 -1.52
CA THR A 47 -13.46 6.70 -0.30
C THR A 47 -12.65 5.44 -0.54
N VAL A 48 -12.78 4.80 -1.71
CA VAL A 48 -12.03 3.59 -2.05
C VAL A 48 -10.57 3.96 -2.32
N MET A 49 -10.34 4.97 -3.15
CA MET A 49 -8.97 5.42 -3.47
C MET A 49 -8.26 6.00 -2.26
N ALA A 50 -8.95 6.79 -1.43
CA ALA A 50 -8.38 7.33 -0.18
C ALA A 50 -7.98 6.19 0.78
N SER A 51 -8.84 5.18 0.94
CA SER A 51 -8.54 4.01 1.76
C SER A 51 -7.34 3.23 1.22
N LEU A 52 -7.29 2.98 -0.10
CA LEU A 52 -6.17 2.30 -0.75
C LEU A 52 -4.86 3.05 -0.53
N ALA A 53 -4.87 4.38 -0.69
CA ALA A 53 -3.70 5.21 -0.43
C ALA A 53 -3.19 5.05 1.00
N GLY A 54 -4.08 5.08 2.00
CA GLY A 54 -3.69 4.86 3.40
C GLY A 54 -3.06 3.49 3.65
N TRP A 55 -3.58 2.44 3.02
CA TRP A 55 -3.02 1.08 3.13
C TRP A 55 -1.64 0.93 2.49
N LEU A 56 -1.39 1.64 1.40
CA LEU A 56 -0.25 1.39 0.51
C LEU A 56 0.89 2.40 0.68
N HIS A 57 0.68 3.51 1.41
CA HIS A 57 1.64 4.61 1.45
C HIS A 57 3.04 4.24 1.99
N ASP A 58 3.11 3.30 2.92
CA ASP A 58 4.34 2.94 3.64
C ASP A 58 4.86 1.52 3.33
N ILE A 59 4.36 0.83 2.29
CA ILE A 59 4.82 -0.54 1.94
C ILE A 59 6.32 -0.60 1.58
N GLY A 60 6.89 0.52 1.13
CA GLY A 60 8.32 0.68 0.88
C GLY A 60 9.21 0.57 2.12
N ARG A 61 8.65 0.67 3.34
CA ARG A 61 9.38 0.45 4.60
C ARG A 61 10.03 -0.92 4.67
N ALA A 62 9.34 -1.95 4.15
CA ALA A 62 9.89 -3.30 4.08
C ALA A 62 11.20 -3.36 3.26
N ILE A 63 11.29 -2.59 2.17
CA ILE A 63 12.50 -2.48 1.35
C ILE A 63 13.58 -1.68 2.09
N GLU A 64 13.21 -0.54 2.69
CA GLU A 64 14.14 0.35 3.41
C GLU A 64 14.85 -0.37 4.57
N GLU A 65 14.12 -1.19 5.33
CA GLU A 65 14.66 -1.94 6.46
C GLU A 65 15.40 -3.23 6.05
N ARG A 66 14.96 -3.87 4.95
CA ARG A 66 15.47 -5.18 4.52
C ARG A 66 15.87 -5.19 3.03
N PRO A 67 16.76 -4.29 2.58
CA PRO A 67 17.04 -4.11 1.14
C PRO A 67 17.60 -5.35 0.45
N LYS A 68 18.27 -6.25 1.20
CA LYS A 68 18.81 -7.51 0.67
C LYS A 68 17.74 -8.49 0.19
N ASP A 69 16.53 -8.39 0.73
CA ASP A 69 15.40 -9.25 0.37
C ASP A 69 14.65 -8.72 -0.86
N PHE A 70 15.01 -7.50 -1.29
CA PHE A 70 14.37 -6.73 -2.36
C PHE A 70 15.39 -6.25 -3.41
N PRO A 71 16.23 -7.14 -3.99
CA PRO A 71 17.35 -6.76 -4.85
C PRO A 71 16.96 -6.06 -6.15
N GLN A 72 15.69 -6.13 -6.54
CA GLN A 72 15.15 -5.45 -7.72
C GLN A 72 14.84 -3.96 -7.49
N TYR A 73 14.82 -3.50 -6.24
CA TYR A 73 14.53 -2.12 -5.89
C TYR A 73 15.82 -1.35 -5.56
N ASP A 74 15.82 -0.06 -5.87
CA ASP A 74 16.94 0.83 -5.54
C ASP A 74 16.88 1.23 -4.06
N SER A 75 17.65 0.54 -3.22
CA SER A 75 17.66 0.78 -1.77
C SER A 75 18.27 2.13 -1.35
N SER A 76 18.73 2.96 -2.29
CA SER A 76 19.14 4.34 -1.98
C SER A 76 17.96 5.31 -1.90
N LYS A 77 16.79 4.89 -2.41
CA LYS A 77 15.55 5.68 -2.39
C LYS A 77 14.89 5.68 -1.01
N THR A 78 14.07 6.68 -0.77
CA THR A 78 13.25 6.77 0.45
C THR A 78 12.05 5.82 0.38
N HIS A 79 11.51 5.40 1.54
CA HIS A 79 10.30 4.55 1.57
C HIS A 79 9.13 5.08 0.75
N HIS A 80 8.88 6.39 0.64
CA HIS A 80 7.80 6.91 -0.21
C HIS A 80 8.02 6.59 -1.71
N GLU A 81 9.26 6.73 -2.19
CA GLU A 81 9.62 6.39 -3.57
C GLU A 81 9.60 4.86 -3.78
N LEU A 82 10.05 4.10 -2.79
CA LEU A 82 10.01 2.63 -2.79
C LEU A 82 8.57 2.11 -2.75
N SER A 83 7.68 2.73 -1.98
CA SER A 83 6.25 2.43 -1.94
C SER A 83 5.63 2.65 -3.32
N TYR A 84 5.98 3.76 -3.99
CA TYR A 84 5.53 4.02 -5.35
C TYR A 84 6.03 2.95 -6.34
N ASP A 85 7.33 2.61 -6.31
CA ASP A 85 7.90 1.60 -7.20
C ASP A 85 7.27 0.23 -6.96
N MET A 86 7.16 -0.21 -5.70
CA MET A 86 6.52 -1.47 -5.33
C MET A 86 5.05 -1.50 -5.75
N LEU A 87 4.32 -0.41 -5.53
CA LEU A 87 2.92 -0.31 -5.91
C LEU A 87 2.73 -0.39 -7.42
N ARG A 88 3.59 0.30 -8.19
CA ARG A 88 3.58 0.24 -9.65
C ARG A 88 3.77 -1.18 -10.15
N ASP A 89 4.69 -1.93 -9.55
CA ASP A 89 4.95 -3.31 -9.92
C ASP A 89 3.77 -4.21 -9.54
N TRP A 90 3.17 -4.03 -8.35
CA TRP A 90 1.94 -4.72 -7.96
C TRP A 90 0.78 -4.45 -8.93
N PHE A 91 0.56 -3.19 -9.31
CA PHE A 91 -0.53 -2.84 -10.23
C PHE A 91 -0.38 -3.42 -11.64
N ARG A 92 0.87 -3.71 -12.05
CA ARG A 92 1.19 -4.30 -13.35
C ARG A 92 1.15 -5.82 -13.34
N GLU A 93 1.68 -6.42 -12.30
CA GLU A 93 2.01 -7.85 -12.29
C GLU A 93 1.02 -8.69 -11.47
N ASP A 94 0.36 -8.09 -10.47
CA ASP A 94 -0.56 -8.78 -9.60
C ASP A 94 -2.02 -8.63 -10.10
N ALA A 95 -2.56 -9.75 -10.61
CA ALA A 95 -3.92 -9.83 -11.13
C ALA A 95 -5.00 -9.43 -10.10
N GLY A 96 -4.72 -9.45 -8.80
CA GLY A 96 -5.65 -8.96 -7.79
C GLY A 96 -6.00 -7.47 -7.96
N PHE A 97 -5.09 -6.67 -8.54
CA PHE A 97 -5.31 -5.25 -8.87
C PHE A 97 -5.93 -5.02 -10.25
N SER A 98 -6.27 -6.07 -11.02
CA SER A 98 -6.95 -5.92 -12.31
C SER A 98 -8.35 -5.30 -12.18
N GLN A 99 -8.86 -5.19 -10.96
CA GLN A 99 -10.14 -4.57 -10.62
C GLN A 99 -10.09 -3.03 -10.68
N LEU A 100 -8.89 -2.45 -10.59
CA LEU A 100 -8.67 -1.01 -10.76
C LEU A 100 -8.62 -0.65 -12.24
N SER A 101 -9.22 0.49 -12.60
CA SER A 101 -9.06 1.06 -13.93
C SER A 101 -7.64 1.57 -14.16
N GLU A 102 -7.25 1.78 -15.41
CA GLU A 102 -5.94 2.37 -15.73
C GLU A 102 -5.77 3.78 -15.17
N ASP A 103 -6.86 4.54 -15.01
CA ASP A 103 -6.82 5.86 -14.38
C ASP A 103 -6.63 5.76 -12.86
N GLN A 104 -7.18 4.72 -12.21
CA GLN A 104 -6.96 4.46 -10.78
C GLN A 104 -5.56 3.91 -10.47
N LYS A 105 -4.86 3.39 -11.49
CA LYS A 105 -3.49 2.88 -11.37
C LYS A 105 -2.40 3.93 -11.66
N ARG A 106 -2.78 5.11 -12.16
CA ARG A 106 -1.87 6.22 -12.51
C ARG A 106 -1.58 7.09 -11.29
#